data_AF-J1EDK7-F1
#
_entry.id   AF-J1EDK7-F1
#
_cell.length_a   1.000
_cell.length_b   1.000
_cell.length_c   1.000
_cell.angle_alpha   90.00
_cell.angle_beta   90.00
_cell.angle_gamma   90.00
#
_symmetry.space_group_name_H-M   'P 1'
#
loop_
_entity.id
_entity.type
_entity.pdbx_description
1 polymer ?
#
loop_
_entity_poly.entity_id
_entity_poly.type
_entity_poly.pdbx_seq_one_letter_code
_entity_poly.pdbx_strand_id
1 'polypeptide(L)' 'EDLGVDVTPRLKTLKVTEPAKRGAGVKVADVAALVEKLKNEAKVI' A
#
# COMPACT_ATOMS: atom_id res chain seq x y z
N GLU A 1 29.89 23.39 -9.73
CA GLU A 1 29.93 23.50 -8.24
C GLU A 1 29.61 24.95 -7.81
N ASP A 2 28.72 25.63 -8.53
CA ASP A 2 28.63 27.10 -8.50
C ASP A 2 27.59 27.68 -7.53
N LEU A 3 27.00 26.86 -6.65
CA LEU A 3 25.94 27.32 -5.72
C LEU A 3 26.29 27.17 -4.23
N GLY A 4 27.51 26.71 -3.88
CA GLY A 4 27.96 26.64 -2.48
C GLY A 4 27.11 25.74 -1.58
N VAL A 5 26.32 24.82 -2.15
CA VAL A 5 25.46 23.91 -1.40
C VAL A 5 26.18 22.60 -1.15
N ASP A 6 26.25 22.17 0.11
CA ASP A 6 26.76 20.87 0.51
C ASP A 6 25.75 19.77 0.16
N VAL A 7 26.11 18.92 -0.79
CA VAL A 7 25.27 17.82 -1.32
C VAL A 7 25.58 16.49 -0.63
N THR A 8 26.31 16.48 0.50
CA THR A 8 26.63 15.24 1.20
C THR A 8 25.37 14.55 1.75
N PRO A 9 25.14 13.26 1.44
CA PRO A 9 24.00 12.52 1.95
C PRO A 9 24.12 12.30 3.45
N ARG A 10 23.23 12.88 4.24
CA ARG A 10 23.18 12.70 5.70
C ARG A 10 22.42 11.44 6.14
N LEU A 11 21.80 10.75 5.19
CA LEU A 11 20.96 9.57 5.43
C LEU A 11 21.39 8.44 4.51
N LYS A 12 21.44 7.23 5.06
CA LYS A 12 21.73 6.01 4.30
C LYS A 12 20.42 5.31 3.96
N THR A 13 20.16 5.10 2.68
CA THR A 13 19.03 4.28 2.21
C THR A 13 19.30 2.82 2.55
N LEU A 14 18.57 2.26 3.52
CA LEU A 14 18.83 0.91 4.04
C LEU A 14 18.36 -0.19 3.09
N LYS A 15 17.16 -0.05 2.53
CA LYS A 15 16.57 -1.02 1.60
C LYS A 15 15.49 -0.35 0.78
N VAL A 16 15.47 -0.62 -0.52
CA VAL A 16 14.37 -0.25 -1.41
C VAL A 16 13.77 -1.55 -1.90
N THR A 17 12.48 -1.74 -1.62
CA THR A 17 11.70 -2.88 -2.14
C THR A 17 10.40 -2.35 -2.70
N GLU A 18 9.90 -3.02 -3.74
CA GLU A 18 8.60 -2.71 -4.30
C GLU A 18 7.50 -2.87 -3.23
N PRO A 19 6.48 -2.01 -3.23
CA PRO A 19 5.35 -2.14 -2.33
C PRO A 19 4.59 -3.44 -2.62
N ALA A 20 3.91 -3.96 -1.60
CA ALA A 20 3.09 -5.16 -1.76
C ALA A 20 2.06 -4.95 -2.88
N LYS A 21 2.06 -5.86 -3.86
CA LYS A 21 1.07 -5.83 -4.95
C LYS A 21 -0.32 -5.97 -4.36
N ARG A 22 -1.26 -5.13 -4.81
CA ARG A 22 -2.66 -5.22 -4.40
C ARG A 22 -3.21 -6.60 -4.77
N GLY A 23 -3.81 -7.28 -3.81
CA GLY A 23 -4.48 -8.57 -4.05
C GLY A 23 -5.59 -8.44 -5.09
N ALA A 24 -5.85 -9.51 -5.83
CA ALA A 24 -6.99 -9.57 -6.74
C ALA A 24 -8.30 -9.39 -5.96
N GLY A 25 -9.23 -8.63 -6.53
CA GLY A 25 -10.57 -8.49 -5.96
C GLY A 25 -11.41 -9.75 -6.16
N VAL A 26 -12.47 -9.90 -5.37
CA VAL A 26 -13.38 -11.05 -5.43
C VAL A 26 -14.70 -10.62 -6.07
N LYS A 27 -15.17 -11.36 -7.08
CA LYS A 27 -16.53 -11.20 -7.61
C LYS A 27 -17.51 -11.92 -6.68
N VAL A 28 -18.52 -11.20 -6.22
CA VAL A 28 -19.61 -11.74 -5.40
C VAL A 28 -20.86 -11.93 -6.26
N ALA A 29 -21.63 -12.98 -5.97
CA ALA A 29 -22.82 -13.34 -6.74
C ALA A 29 -24.06 -12.53 -6.33
N ASP A 30 -24.12 -12.05 -5.09
CA ASP A 30 -25.28 -11.36 -4.54
C ASP A 30 -24.89 -10.28 -3.50
N VAL A 31 -25.89 -9.50 -3.07
CA VAL A 31 -25.73 -8.42 -2.09
C VAL A 31 -25.52 -8.96 -0.67
N ALA A 32 -26.11 -10.11 -0.33
CA ALA A 32 -25.95 -10.71 0.99
C ALA A 32 -24.49 -11.13 1.24
N ALA A 33 -23.86 -11.80 0.27
CA ALA A 33 -22.45 -12.18 0.34
C ALA A 33 -21.51 -10.97 0.33
N LEU A 34 -21.91 -9.86 -0.30
CA LEU A 34 -21.15 -8.61 -0.20
C LEU A 34 -21.14 -8.07 1.23
N VAL A 35 -22.30 -8.00 1.89
CA VAL A 35 -22.43 -7.48 3.26
C VAL A 35 -21.72 -8.39 4.26
N GLU A 36 -21.82 -9.71 4.09
CA GLU A 36 -21.11 -10.67 4.94
C GLU A 36 -19.58 -10.52 4.83
N LYS A 37 -19.04 -10.45 3.61
CA LYS A 37 -17.59 -10.28 3.41
C LYS A 37 -17.08 -8.95 3.93
N LEU A 38 -17.85 -7.88 3.80
CA LEU A 38 -17.46 -6.56 4.32
C LEU A 38 -17.43 -6.52 5.86
N LYS A 39 -18.35 -7.21 6.54
CA LYS A 39 -18.39 -7.30 8.00
C LYS A 39 -17.29 -8.22 8.56
N ASN A 40 -17.11 -9.40 7.97
CA ASN A 40 -16.24 -10.44 8.53
C ASN A 40 -14.77 -10.29 8.14
N GLU A 41 -14.49 -10.03 6.85
CA GLU A 41 -13.13 -10.05 6.31
C GLU A 41 -12.52 -8.64 6.26
N ALA A 42 -13.31 -7.67 5.80
CA ALA A 42 -12.82 -6.31 5.63
C ALA A 42 -12.96 -5.45 6.90
N LYS A 43 -13.88 -5.81 7.82
CA LYS A 43 -14.20 -5.07 9.07
C LYS A 43 -14.36 -3.56 8.86
N VAL A 44 -14.99 -3.18 7.75
CA VAL A 44 -15.21 -1.76 7.38
C VAL A 44 -16.60 -1.29 7.82
N ILE A 45 -17.50 -2.22 8.13
CA ILE A 45 -18.88 -2.03 8.58
C ILE A 45 -19.05 -2.82 9.87
#